data_AF-A0A357R6G6-F1
#
_entry.id   AF-A0A357R6G6-F1
#
_cell.length_a   1.000
_cell.length_b   1.000
_cell.length_c   1.000
_cell.angle_alpha   90.00
_cell.angle_beta   90.00
_cell.angle_gamma   90.00
#
_symmetry.space_group_name_H-M   'P 1'
#
loop_
_entity.id
_entity.type
_entity.pdbx_description
1 polymer ?
#
loop_
_entity_poly.entity_id
_entity_poly.type
_entity_poly.pdbx_seq_one_letter_code
_entity_poly.pdbx_strand_id
1 'polypeptide(L)'
;IARLGTAFGMRVLAVKRNPGPPPEDVNRVVGLEGLEMVLRESDYLVIAVPLTAETRCLIGARELELMKTTAILINIARGEVVDESELAAALKQGLIAGAGLDVFETEPLSPDSPLWQLDNCIIT
;
A
#
# COMPACT_ATOMS: atom_id res chain seq x y z
N ILE A 1 -3.72 -13.22 1.50
CA ILE A 1 -2.45 -12.46 1.44
C ILE A 1 -1.46 -12.99 2.47
N ALA A 2 -1.66 -12.76 3.78
CA ALA A 2 -0.77 -13.23 4.85
C ALA A 2 -0.31 -14.70 4.73
N ARG A 3 -1.26 -15.65 4.66
CA ARG A 3 -0.95 -17.09 4.47
C ARG A 3 -0.03 -17.39 3.29
N LEU A 4 -0.22 -16.69 2.16
CA LEU A 4 0.64 -16.88 0.98
C LEU A 4 2.02 -16.26 1.23
N GLY A 5 2.09 -15.05 1.80
CA GLY A 5 3.37 -14.43 2.16
C GLY A 5 4.21 -15.32 3.07
N THR A 6 3.59 -15.88 4.11
CA THR A 6 4.24 -16.83 5.02
C THR A 6 4.71 -18.10 4.30
N ALA A 7 3.90 -18.65 3.39
CA ALA A 7 4.30 -19.80 2.57
C ALA A 7 5.50 -19.51 1.66
N PHE A 8 5.70 -18.26 1.25
CA PHE A 8 6.89 -17.79 0.53
C PHE A 8 8.06 -17.38 1.44
N GLY A 9 7.97 -17.64 2.76
CA GLY A 9 9.02 -17.32 3.72
C GLY A 9 9.11 -15.83 4.07
N MET A 10 8.08 -15.03 3.77
CA MET A 10 8.05 -13.62 4.11
C MET A 10 7.77 -13.42 5.60
N ARG A 11 8.29 -12.31 6.15
CA ARG A 11 7.86 -11.77 7.44
C ARG A 11 6.60 -10.93 7.23
N VAL A 12 5.51 -11.27 7.89
CA VAL A 12 4.19 -10.64 7.71
C VAL A 12 3.85 -9.76 8.92
N LEU A 13 3.66 -8.47 8.66
CA LEU A 13 3.13 -7.48 9.62
C LEU A 13 1.72 -7.08 9.18
N ALA A 14 0.83 -6.81 10.13
CA ALA A 14 -0.54 -6.38 9.83
C ALA A 14 -0.96 -5.17 10.66
N VAL A 15 -1.67 -4.24 10.03
CA VAL A 15 -2.32 -3.10 10.68
C VAL A 15 -3.83 -3.36 10.71
N LYS A 16 -4.47 -3.21 11.87
CA LYS A 16 -5.93 -3.36 12.02
C LYS A 16 -6.46 -2.29 12.97
N ARG A 17 -7.68 -1.78 12.71
CA ARG A 17 -8.35 -0.83 13.62
C ARG A 17 -8.42 -1.35 15.07
N ASN A 18 -8.80 -2.62 15.23
CA ASN A 18 -8.82 -3.31 16.52
C ASN A 18 -7.75 -4.41 16.50
N PRO A 19 -6.52 -4.14 16.98
CA PRO A 19 -5.48 -5.14 17.03
C PRO A 19 -5.84 -6.24 18.04
N GLY A 20 -5.59 -7.49 17.65
CA GLY A 20 -5.76 -8.67 18.50
C GLY A 20 -4.49 -9.52 18.47
N PRO A 21 -4.50 -10.71 19.10
CA PRO A 21 -3.38 -11.63 19.00
C PRO A 21 -3.07 -11.94 17.52
N PRO A 22 -1.78 -12.01 17.12
CA PRO A 22 -1.42 -12.34 15.75
C PRO A 22 -1.95 -13.73 15.35
N PRO A 23 -2.63 -13.85 14.20
CA PRO A 23 -2.90 -15.16 13.60
C PRO A 23 -1.61 -15.92 13.29
N GLU A 24 -1.72 -17.24 13.06
CA GLU A 24 -0.57 -18.12 12.74
C GLU A 24 0.31 -17.57 11.60
N ASP A 25 -0.32 -17.04 10.56
CA ASP A 25 0.37 -16.51 9.37
C ASP A 25 0.88 -15.06 9.52
N VAL A 26 0.86 -14.48 10.72
CA VAL A 26 1.21 -13.06 10.95
C VAL A 26 2.17 -12.95 12.11
N ASN A 27 3.35 -12.37 11.88
CA ASN A 27 4.36 -12.21 12.94
C ASN A 27 4.00 -11.11 13.93
N ARG A 28 3.29 -10.06 13.50
CA ARG A 28 2.89 -8.95 14.36
C ARG A 28 1.62 -8.28 13.85
N VAL A 29 0.69 -7.99 14.76
CA VAL A 29 -0.49 -7.16 14.51
C VAL A 29 -0.39 -5.89 15.35
N VAL A 30 -0.57 -4.74 14.72
CA VAL A 30 -0.58 -3.42 15.38
C VAL A 30 -1.84 -2.65 15.04
N GLY A 31 -2.19 -1.66 15.87
CA GLY A 31 -3.20 -0.67 15.53
C GLY A 31 -2.65 0.38 14.55
N LEU A 32 -3.47 1.37 14.23
CA LEU A 32 -3.09 2.48 13.34
C LEU A 32 -1.89 3.27 13.87
N GLU A 33 -1.71 3.32 15.19
CA GLU A 33 -0.54 3.91 15.86
C GLU A 33 0.79 3.24 15.47
N GLY A 34 0.74 1.99 14.98
CA GLY A 34 1.90 1.25 14.50
C GLY A 34 2.12 1.33 12.98
N LEU A 35 1.28 2.07 12.24
CA LEU A 35 1.36 2.13 10.78
C LEU A 35 2.74 2.61 10.29
N GLU A 36 3.31 3.64 10.92
CA GLU A 36 4.64 4.14 10.54
C GLU A 36 5.73 3.07 10.64
N MET A 37 5.71 2.25 11.70
CA MET A 37 6.66 1.14 11.84
C MET A 37 6.47 0.12 10.71
N VAL A 38 5.23 -0.20 10.37
CA VAL A 38 4.93 -1.13 9.27
C VAL A 38 5.42 -0.57 7.94
N LEU A 39 5.20 0.72 7.65
CA LEU A 39 5.67 1.36 6.42
C LEU A 39 7.19 1.30 6.27
N ARG A 40 7.93 1.64 7.34
CA ARG A 40 9.40 1.64 7.35
C ARG A 40 10.01 0.24 7.17
N GLU A 41 9.33 -0.80 7.67
CA GLU A 41 9.84 -2.16 7.67
C GLU A 41 9.45 -2.97 6.42
N SER A 42 8.39 -2.57 5.71
CA SER A 42 7.81 -3.37 4.62
C SER A 42 8.56 -3.21 3.30
N ASP A 43 8.89 -4.34 2.67
CA ASP A 43 9.32 -4.38 1.27
C ASP A 43 8.12 -4.44 0.31
N TYR A 44 6.97 -4.91 0.80
CA TYR A 44 5.70 -4.90 0.08
C TYR A 44 4.60 -4.39 1.01
N LEU A 45 3.91 -3.32 0.62
CA LEU A 45 2.75 -2.79 1.33
C LEU A 45 1.48 -3.18 0.58
N VAL A 46 0.68 -4.10 1.14
CA VAL A 46 -0.60 -4.49 0.55
C VAL A 46 -1.75 -3.80 1.28
N ILE A 47 -2.52 -3.00 0.56
CA ILE A 47 -3.66 -2.24 1.07
C ILE A 47 -4.94 -3.04 0.81
N ALA A 48 -5.59 -3.45 1.88
CA ALA A 48 -6.81 -4.27 1.85
C ALA A 48 -7.84 -3.80 2.91
N VAL A 49 -7.93 -2.47 3.10
CA VAL A 49 -8.87 -1.84 4.04
C VAL A 49 -10.15 -1.41 3.31
N PRO A 50 -11.32 -1.36 3.97
CA PRO A 50 -12.47 -0.69 3.39
C PRO A 50 -12.21 0.82 3.28
N LEU A 51 -12.84 1.48 2.31
CA LEU A 51 -12.88 2.94 2.26
C LEU A 51 -13.87 3.47 3.29
N THR A 52 -13.37 4.28 4.22
CA THR A 52 -14.12 5.00 5.25
C THR A 52 -13.57 6.42 5.35
N ALA A 53 -14.17 7.26 6.19
CA ALA A 53 -13.65 8.60 6.45
C ALA A 53 -12.21 8.57 7.01
N GLU A 54 -11.87 7.54 7.78
CA GLU A 54 -10.56 7.39 8.41
C GLU A 54 -9.51 6.71 7.53
N THR A 55 -9.91 6.01 6.47
CA THR A 55 -8.97 5.34 5.54
C THR A 55 -8.85 6.06 4.20
N ARG A 56 -9.66 7.10 3.96
CA ARG A 56 -9.49 7.99 2.80
C ARG A 56 -8.15 8.70 2.90
N CYS A 57 -7.35 8.63 1.84
CA CYS A 57 -5.99 9.14 1.76
C CYS A 57 -5.12 8.66 2.94
N LEU A 58 -5.33 7.41 3.40
CA LEU A 58 -4.52 6.79 4.45
C LEU A 58 -3.04 6.73 4.05
N ILE A 59 -2.77 6.53 2.77
CA ILE A 59 -1.42 6.56 2.20
C ILE A 59 -1.30 7.81 1.32
N GLY A 60 -0.67 8.87 1.85
CA GLY A 60 -0.32 10.06 1.10
C GLY A 60 1.20 10.24 0.99
N ALA A 61 1.64 11.45 0.66
CA ALA A 61 3.06 11.81 0.51
C ALA A 61 3.92 11.36 1.71
N ARG A 62 3.46 11.67 2.93
CA ARG A 62 4.18 11.34 4.17
C ARG A 62 4.37 9.84 4.31
N GLU A 63 3.34 9.03 4.06
CA GLU A 63 3.41 7.58 4.19
C GLU A 63 4.32 6.96 3.13
N LEU A 64 4.30 7.49 1.90
CA LEU A 64 5.18 7.06 0.82
C LEU A 64 6.66 7.37 1.14
N GLU A 65 6.96 8.53 1.74
CA GLU A 65 8.32 8.89 2.21
C GLU A 65 8.85 7.98 3.32
N LEU A 66 7.96 7.36 4.10
CA LEU A 66 8.33 6.44 5.16
C LEU A 66 8.72 5.05 4.63
N MET A 67 8.27 4.70 3.42
CA MET A 67 8.56 3.41 2.81
C MET A 67 10.01 3.32 2.34
N LYS A 68 10.50 2.10 2.18
CA LYS A 68 11.82 1.87 1.59
C LYS A 68 11.79 2.27 0.12
N THR A 69 12.91 2.77 -0.40
CA THR A 69 13.09 3.01 -1.84
C THR A 69 12.96 1.74 -2.68
N THR A 70 13.16 0.57 -2.08
CA THR A 70 12.97 -0.74 -2.71
C THR A 70 11.54 -1.27 -2.58
N ALA A 71 10.64 -0.57 -1.88
CA ALA A 71 9.33 -1.09 -1.56
C ALA A 71 8.36 -1.02 -2.74
N ILE A 72 7.42 -1.96 -2.77
CA ILE A 72 6.32 -2.00 -3.75
C ILE A 72 4.99 -1.81 -3.02
N LEU A 73 4.19 -0.86 -3.49
CA LEU A 73 2.83 -0.63 -3.01
C LEU A 73 1.83 -1.45 -3.84
N ILE A 74 0.90 -2.15 -3.19
CA ILE A 74 -0.14 -2.93 -3.87
C ILE A 74 -1.50 -2.45 -3.35
N ASN A 75 -2.30 -1.83 -4.21
CA ASN A 75 -3.65 -1.39 -3.86
C ASN A 75 -4.71 -2.28 -4.51
N ILE A 76 -5.39 -3.06 -3.67
CA ILE A 76 -6.54 -3.92 -4.02
C ILE A 76 -7.78 -3.56 -3.18
N ALA A 77 -7.77 -2.36 -2.59
CA ALA A 77 -8.81 -1.87 -1.69
C ALA A 77 -9.81 -0.99 -2.44
N ARG A 78 -9.62 0.34 -2.37
CA ARG A 78 -10.30 1.38 -3.14
C ARG A 78 -9.26 2.42 -3.51
N GLY A 79 -9.44 3.08 -4.65
CA GLY A 79 -8.50 4.09 -5.13
C GLY A 79 -8.24 5.16 -4.09
N GLU A 80 -9.30 5.71 -3.50
CA GLU A 80 -9.22 6.85 -2.58
C GLU A 80 -8.61 6.52 -1.21
N VAL A 81 -8.15 5.29 -0.97
CA VAL A 81 -7.32 4.97 0.20
C VAL A 81 -5.89 5.49 0.02
N VAL A 82 -5.46 5.63 -1.23
CA VAL A 82 -4.17 6.22 -1.60
C VAL A 82 -4.43 7.56 -2.25
N ASP A 83 -3.61 8.56 -1.95
CA ASP A 83 -3.58 9.77 -2.76
C ASP A 83 -2.91 9.44 -4.10
N GLU A 84 -3.70 9.35 -5.17
CA GLU A 84 -3.22 8.89 -6.48
C GLU A 84 -2.17 9.84 -7.06
N SER A 85 -2.30 11.14 -6.77
CA SER A 85 -1.40 12.18 -7.26
C SER A 85 -0.02 12.07 -6.59
N GLU A 86 0.01 11.85 -5.27
CA GLU A 86 1.24 11.65 -4.51
C GLU A 86 1.90 10.31 -4.85
N LEU A 87 1.11 9.26 -5.10
CA LEU A 87 1.65 7.99 -5.58
C LEU A 87 2.34 8.13 -6.94
N ALA A 88 1.69 8.79 -7.91
CA ALA A 88 2.28 9.02 -9.22
C ALA A 88 3.58 9.84 -9.12
N ALA A 89 3.61 10.85 -8.25
CA ALA A 89 4.80 11.65 -7.99
C ALA A 89 5.93 10.80 -7.36
N ALA A 90 5.61 9.99 -6.35
CA ALA A 90 6.56 9.11 -5.66
C ALA A 90 7.18 8.08 -6.62
N LEU A 91 6.36 7.45 -7.47
CA LEU A 91 6.83 6.49 -8.46
C LEU A 91 7.72 7.14 -9.52
N LYS A 92 7.31 8.30 -10.04
CA LYS A 92 8.09 9.07 -11.03
C LYS A 92 9.44 9.51 -10.48
N GLN A 93 9.53 9.82 -9.19
CA GLN A 93 10.76 10.22 -8.52
C GLN A 93 11.62 9.04 -8.04
N GLY A 94 11.09 7.80 -8.11
CA GLY A 94 11.77 6.63 -7.57
C GLY A 94 11.83 6.62 -6.03
N LEU A 95 10.89 7.29 -5.36
CA LEU A 95 10.78 7.29 -3.90
C LEU A 95 10.43 5.89 -3.36
N ILE A 96 9.66 5.14 -4.13
CA ILE A 96 9.42 3.71 -3.96
C ILE A 96 9.70 2.98 -5.28
N ALA A 97 9.95 1.67 -5.23
CA ALA A 97 10.39 0.92 -6.38
C ALA A 97 9.28 0.75 -7.43
N GLY A 98 8.03 0.59 -7.00
CA GLY A 98 6.91 0.41 -7.92
C GLY A 98 5.56 0.28 -7.24
N ALA A 99 4.51 0.13 -8.06
CA ALA A 99 3.16 -0.12 -7.59
C ALA A 99 2.40 -1.14 -8.46
N GLY A 100 1.50 -1.90 -7.83
CA GLY A 100 0.47 -2.70 -8.49
C GLY A 100 -0.92 -2.21 -8.08
N LEU A 101 -1.73 -1.77 -9.05
CA LEU A 101 -2.99 -1.07 -8.82
C LEU A 101 -4.14 -1.78 -9.55
N ASP A 102 -5.15 -2.19 -8.79
CA ASP A 102 -6.39 -2.81 -9.29
C ASP A 102 -7.61 -1.87 -9.15
N VAL A 103 -7.40 -0.70 -8.52
CA VAL A 103 -8.45 0.27 -8.15
C VAL A 103 -7.92 1.69 -8.28
N PHE A 104 -8.80 2.63 -8.64
CA PHE A 104 -8.46 4.04 -8.93
C PHE A 104 -9.47 5.00 -8.30
N GLU A 105 -9.09 6.27 -8.09
CA GLU A 105 -10.04 7.24 -7.51
C GLU A 105 -11.26 7.46 -8.41
N THR A 106 -11.06 7.36 -9.73
CA THR A 106 -12.13 7.36 -10.72
C THR A 106 -11.93 6.18 -11.67
N GLU A 107 -12.99 5.39 -11.83
CA GLU A 107 -12.98 4.22 -12.71
C GLU A 107 -13.98 4.41 -13.87
N PRO A 108 -13.56 4.19 -15.13
CA PRO A 108 -12.22 3.74 -15.54
C PRO A 108 -11.14 4.82 -15.34
N LEU A 109 -9.89 4.38 -15.12
CA LEU A 109 -8.77 5.30 -15.01
C LEU A 109 -8.67 6.16 -16.27
N SER A 110 -8.52 7.47 -16.09
CA SER A 110 -8.40 8.41 -17.21
C SER A 110 -7.25 7.99 -18.15
N PRO A 111 -7.45 8.00 -19.48
CA PRO A 111 -6.36 7.76 -20.44
C PRO A 111 -5.18 8.73 -20.29
N ASP A 112 -5.43 9.93 -19.75
CA ASP A 112 -4.41 10.95 -19.50
C ASP A 112 -3.70 10.78 -18.14
N SER A 113 -4.04 9.75 -17.37
CA SER A 113 -3.39 9.53 -16.07
C SER A 113 -1.89 9.28 -16.24
N PRO A 114 -1.03 9.95 -15.44
CA PRO A 114 0.41 9.73 -15.50
C PRO A 114 0.79 8.29 -15.13
N LEU A 115 -0.06 7.57 -14.39
CA LEU A 115 0.20 6.19 -13.98
C LEU A 115 0.38 5.23 -15.17
N TRP A 116 -0.26 5.49 -16.31
CA TRP A 116 -0.11 4.70 -17.53
C TRP A 116 1.30 4.74 -18.12
N GLN A 117 2.06 5.81 -17.84
CA GLN A 117 3.36 6.08 -18.45
C GLN A 117 4.54 5.63 -17.56
N LEU A 118 4.25 5.04 -16.41
CA LEU A 118 5.26 4.66 -15.42
C LEU A 118 5.62 3.18 -15.60
N ASP A 119 6.86 2.91 -16.03
CA ASP A 119 7.36 1.53 -16.24
C ASP A 119 7.35 0.68 -14.96
N ASN A 120 7.34 1.32 -13.79
CA ASN A 120 7.26 0.69 -12.48
C ASN A 120 5.85 0.66 -11.89
N CYS A 121 4.82 0.86 -12.71
CA CYS A 121 3.41 0.74 -12.33
C CYS A 121 2.74 -0.35 -13.15
N ILE A 122 2.09 -1.31 -12.48
CA ILE A 122 1.23 -2.31 -13.12
C ILE A 122 -0.22 -1.96 -12.79
N ILE A 123 -1.05 -1.85 -13.83
CA ILE A 123 -2.47 -1.54 -13.74
C ILE A 123 -3.27 -2.75 -14.25
N THR A 124 -4.30 -3.15 -13.51
CA THR A 124 -5.23 -4.23 -13.87
C THR A 124 -6.68 -3.78 -13.99
#